data_AF-A0A418GJ09-F1
#
_entry.id   AF-A0A418GJ09-F1
#
_cell.length_a   1.000
_cell.length_b   1.000
_cell.length_c   1.000
_cell.angle_alpha   90.00
_cell.angle_beta   90.00
_cell.angle_gamma   90.00
#
_symmetry.space_group_name_H-M   'P 1'
#
loop_
_entity.id
_entity.type
_entity.pdbx_description
1 polymer ?
#
loop_
_entity_poly.entity_id
_entity_poly.type
_entity_poly.pdbx_seq_one_letter_code
_entity_poly.pdbx_strand_id
1 'polypeptide(L)'
;SPLPPLGDLITLLYLFAIARFFFAISGLDTGSPFTAIGASREAMLGVLVEPMLLLGLWVAAQAAGSTNISNITDTVYHWPLSQSIPLVLALCACAFATFIEMGKLPFDLAEAEQELQEGPLSEYSGSGFGVMKWGISLKQLVVLQMFVGVFIPWGQMETFTVGGLLLALVIAIVKLVVGVLVIALFENSMARLRLDITPRITWAGFGFAFLAFVSLLAA
;
A
#
# COMPACT_ATOMS: atom_id res chain seq x y z
N SER A 1 2.41 12.54 -12.56
CA SER A 1 0.98 12.40 -12.26
C SER A 1 0.16 13.20 -13.27
N PRO A 2 -1.10 12.82 -13.60
CA PRO A 2 -1.92 13.58 -14.55
C PRO A 2 -2.32 14.97 -14.03
N LEU A 3 -2.20 15.21 -12.72
CA LEU A 3 -2.40 16.50 -12.07
C LEU A 3 -1.20 16.82 -11.16
N PRO A 4 -0.09 17.35 -11.71
CA PRO A 4 1.10 17.69 -10.95
C PRO A 4 0.85 18.56 -9.70
N PRO A 5 -0.02 19.59 -9.70
CA PRO A 5 -0.24 20.40 -8.49
C PRO A 5 -1.09 19.72 -7.40
N LEU A 6 -1.78 18.61 -7.70
CA LEU A 6 -2.64 17.89 -6.74
C LEU A 6 -2.06 16.54 -6.29
N GLY A 7 -1.10 16.00 -7.05
CA GLY A 7 -0.44 14.71 -6.78
C GLY A 7 0.73 14.85 -5.81
N ASP A 8 0.45 15.23 -4.58
CA ASP A 8 1.40 15.20 -3.47
C ASP A 8 1.33 13.82 -2.78
N LEU A 9 2.47 13.36 -2.26
CA LEU A 9 2.59 12.23 -1.35
C LEU A 9 1.63 12.32 -0.16
N ILE A 10 1.49 13.51 0.44
CA ILE A 10 0.64 13.70 1.62
C ILE A 10 -0.84 13.49 1.27
N THR A 11 -1.28 13.99 0.12
CA THR A 11 -2.68 13.84 -0.30
C THR A 11 -3.03 12.38 -0.57
N LEU A 12 -2.12 11.60 -1.16
CA LEU A 12 -2.33 10.15 -1.34
C LEU A 12 -2.45 9.40 -0.01
N LEU A 13 -1.56 9.68 0.95
CA LEU A 13 -1.58 9.05 2.27
C LEU A 13 -2.91 9.26 2.98
N TYR A 14 -3.39 10.50 3.02
CA TYR A 14 -4.67 10.80 3.67
C TYR A 14 -5.88 10.25 2.92
N LEU A 15 -5.80 10.11 1.59
CA LEU A 15 -6.87 9.45 0.83
C LEU A 15 -7.00 7.97 1.21
N PHE A 16 -5.88 7.27 1.44
CA PHE A 16 -5.90 5.91 1.98
C PHE A 16 -6.45 5.84 3.41
N ALA A 17 -6.08 6.81 4.25
CA ALA A 17 -6.61 6.89 5.62
C ALA A 17 -8.15 7.04 5.62
N ILE A 18 -8.71 7.85 4.71
CA ILE A 18 -10.16 7.99 4.55
C ILE A 18 -10.80 6.66 4.13
N ALA A 19 -10.20 5.93 3.20
CA ALA A 19 -10.72 4.62 2.77
C ALA A 19 -10.78 3.63 3.95
N ARG A 20 -9.74 3.57 4.79
CA ARG A 20 -9.74 2.75 6.01
C ARG A 20 -10.78 3.19 7.02
N PHE A 21 -10.97 4.50 7.19
CA PHE A 21 -11.97 5.05 8.10
C PHE A 21 -13.38 4.58 7.74
N PHE A 22 -13.76 4.67 6.46
CA PHE A 22 -15.07 4.17 6.01
C PHE A 22 -15.23 2.66 6.16
N PHE A 23 -14.17 1.89 5.88
CA PHE A 23 -14.19 0.44 6.09
C PHE A 23 -14.37 0.09 7.57
N ALA A 24 -13.64 0.76 8.47
CA ALA A 24 -13.77 0.55 9.91
C ALA A 24 -15.19 0.88 10.42
N ILE A 25 -15.78 2.00 9.96
CA ILE A 25 -17.16 2.37 10.32
C ILE A 25 -18.17 1.34 9.80
N SER A 26 -17.99 0.83 8.57
CA SER A 26 -18.91 -0.18 8.02
C SER A 26 -18.98 -1.44 8.88
N GLY A 27 -17.88 -1.86 9.49
CA GLY A 27 -17.89 -2.99 10.42
C GLY A 27 -18.53 -2.66 11.77
N LEU A 28 -18.43 -1.41 12.25
CA LEU A 28 -19.05 -0.98 13.51
C LEU A 28 -20.56 -0.75 13.40
N ASP A 29 -21.07 -0.32 12.24
CA ASP A 29 -22.48 0.01 12.02
C ASP A 29 -23.40 -1.22 12.02
N THR A 30 -22.86 -2.38 11.65
CA THR A 30 -23.62 -3.64 11.55
C THR A 30 -24.10 -4.20 12.89
N GLY A 31 -23.58 -3.71 14.03
CA GLY A 31 -24.06 -4.07 15.36
C GLY A 31 -23.71 -5.49 15.85
N SER A 32 -22.94 -6.25 15.06
CA SER A 32 -22.50 -7.60 15.38
C SER A 32 -21.13 -7.59 16.09
N PRO A 33 -20.91 -8.44 17.10
CA PRO A 33 -19.64 -8.48 17.81
C PRO A 33 -18.48 -8.95 16.91
N PHE A 34 -18.74 -9.83 15.94
CA PHE A 34 -17.71 -10.36 15.05
C PHE A 34 -17.21 -9.31 14.04
N THR A 35 -18.12 -8.51 13.50
CA THR A 35 -17.82 -7.42 12.57
C THR A 35 -17.07 -6.28 13.28
N ALA A 36 -17.46 -5.96 14.51
CA ALA A 36 -16.77 -4.97 15.34
C ALA A 36 -15.33 -5.41 15.67
N ILE A 37 -15.11 -6.69 15.98
CA ILE A 37 -13.75 -7.24 16.18
C ILE A 37 -12.95 -7.15 14.88
N GLY A 38 -13.51 -7.54 13.74
CA GLY A 38 -12.83 -7.44 12.44
C GLY A 38 -12.44 -6.00 12.08
N ALA A 39 -13.34 -5.04 12.30
CA ALA A 39 -13.07 -3.62 12.12
C ALA A 39 -11.95 -3.10 13.04
N SER A 40 -11.92 -3.54 14.31
CA SER A 40 -10.85 -3.18 15.25
C SER A 40 -9.49 -3.70 14.82
N ARG A 41 -9.43 -4.90 14.22
CA ARG A 41 -8.20 -5.52 13.70
C ARG A 41 -7.68 -4.77 12.47
N GLU A 42 -8.56 -4.38 11.54
CA GLU A 42 -8.18 -3.55 10.39
C GLU A 42 -7.67 -2.18 10.85
N ALA A 43 -8.36 -1.53 11.80
CA ALA A 43 -7.93 -0.24 12.34
C ALA A 43 -6.54 -0.34 12.99
N MET A 44 -6.30 -1.40 13.76
CA MET A 44 -5.00 -1.69 14.37
C MET A 44 -3.89 -1.88 13.31
N LEU A 45 -4.16 -2.63 12.24
CA LEU A 45 -3.22 -2.76 11.11
C LEU A 45 -2.94 -1.40 10.46
N GLY A 46 -3.97 -0.60 10.22
CA GLY A 46 -3.83 0.74 9.66
C GLY A 46 -2.88 1.64 10.48
N VAL A 47 -3.05 1.65 11.81
CA VAL A 47 -2.19 2.41 12.73
C VAL A 47 -0.72 1.94 12.69
N LEU A 48 -0.48 0.66 12.45
CA LEU A 48 0.88 0.10 12.36
C LEU A 48 1.53 0.39 11.00
N VAL A 49 0.76 0.36 9.91
CA VAL A 49 1.25 0.49 8.53
C VAL A 49 1.47 1.95 8.13
N GLU A 50 0.60 2.85 8.57
CA GLU A 50 0.64 4.26 8.19
C GLU A 50 1.98 4.97 8.50
N PRO A 51 2.56 4.90 9.71
CA PRO A 51 3.85 5.54 9.97
C PRO A 51 4.99 4.90 9.16
N MET A 52 4.90 3.60 8.85
CA MET A 52 5.89 2.91 8.02
C MET A 52 5.83 3.42 6.57
N LEU A 53 4.63 3.54 6.00
CA LEU A 53 4.43 4.01 4.64
C LEU A 53 4.79 5.50 4.51
N LEU A 54 4.41 6.31 5.50
CA LEU A 54 4.75 7.73 5.56
C LEU A 54 6.26 7.94 5.63
N LEU A 55 6.97 7.27 6.53
CA LEU A 55 8.42 7.41 6.65
C LEU A 55 9.15 6.90 5.41
N GLY A 56 8.75 5.75 4.84
CA GLY A 56 9.38 5.22 3.63
C GLY A 56 9.23 6.17 2.43
N LEU A 57 8.02 6.70 2.20
CA LEU A 57 7.80 7.67 1.14
C LEU A 57 8.46 9.02 1.45
N TRP A 58 8.52 9.44 2.72
CA TRP A 58 9.20 10.68 3.12
C TRP A 58 10.69 10.66 2.81
N VAL A 59 11.36 9.52 3.01
CA VAL A 59 12.76 9.34 2.61
C VAL A 59 12.93 9.51 1.10
N ALA A 60 12.02 8.93 0.31
CA ALA A 60 12.03 9.11 -1.15
C ALA A 60 11.75 10.58 -1.56
N ALA A 61 10.88 11.28 -0.84
CA ALA A 61 10.60 12.71 -1.05
C ALA A 61 11.81 13.60 -0.74
N GLN A 62 12.52 13.32 0.34
CA GLN A 62 13.74 14.04 0.72
C GLN A 62 14.86 13.79 -0.30
N ALA A 63 14.98 12.56 -0.81
CA ALA A 63 15.92 12.22 -1.87
C ALA A 63 15.66 13.04 -3.15
N ALA A 64 14.39 13.26 -3.48
CA ALA A 64 13.96 14.06 -4.63
C ALA A 64 13.90 15.58 -4.38
N GLY A 65 14.05 16.02 -3.13
CA GLY A 65 13.85 17.42 -2.72
C GLY A 65 12.43 17.95 -2.96
N SER A 66 11.43 17.06 -3.06
CA SER A 66 10.05 17.41 -3.41
C SER A 66 9.06 16.37 -2.91
N THR A 67 7.87 16.83 -2.50
CA THR A 67 6.74 15.97 -2.14
C THR A 67 5.87 15.58 -3.34
N ASN A 68 6.18 16.12 -4.53
CA ASN A 68 5.47 15.77 -5.76
C ASN A 68 5.85 14.37 -6.23
N ILE A 69 4.87 13.51 -6.41
CA ILE A 69 5.07 12.12 -6.83
C ILE A 69 5.85 12.04 -8.15
N SER A 70 5.61 12.98 -9.07
CA SER A 70 6.29 12.98 -10.37
C SER A 70 7.80 13.20 -10.23
N ASN A 71 8.21 14.11 -9.33
CA ASN A 71 9.61 14.41 -9.08
C ASN A 71 10.31 13.26 -8.33
N ILE A 72 9.58 12.62 -7.41
CA ILE A 72 10.07 11.43 -6.69
C ILE A 72 10.33 10.30 -7.68
N THR A 73 9.34 9.99 -8.51
CA THR A 73 9.43 8.98 -9.56
C THR A 73 10.58 9.25 -10.54
N ASP A 74 10.78 10.50 -10.96
CA ASP A 74 11.88 10.89 -11.85
C ASP A 74 13.27 10.70 -11.20
N THR A 75 13.38 11.07 -9.92
CA THR A 75 14.60 10.83 -9.14
C THR A 75 14.90 9.35 -8.99
N VAL A 76 13.87 8.53 -8.70
CA VAL A 76 14.01 7.07 -8.60
C VAL A 76 14.38 6.45 -9.95
N TYR A 77 13.87 7.00 -11.05
CA TYR A 77 14.19 6.52 -12.40
C TYR A 77 15.68 6.69 -12.73
N HIS A 78 16.28 7.82 -12.36
CA HIS A 78 17.71 8.10 -12.57
C HIS A 78 18.63 7.49 -11.51
N TRP A 79 18.06 6.93 -10.44
CA TRP A 79 18.71 6.24 -9.33
C TRP A 79 20.01 6.91 -8.82
N PRO A 80 19.93 7.83 -7.85
CA PRO A 80 21.12 8.49 -7.30
C PRO A 80 21.99 7.50 -6.51
N LEU A 81 23.22 7.25 -6.99
CA LEU A 81 24.17 6.33 -6.35
C LEU A 81 24.50 6.73 -4.91
N SER A 82 24.59 8.03 -4.62
CA SER A 82 24.88 8.57 -3.28
C SER A 82 23.79 8.28 -2.25
N GLN A 83 22.54 8.07 -2.70
CA GLN A 83 21.37 7.82 -1.85
C GLN A 83 20.77 6.44 -2.11
N SER A 84 21.57 5.51 -2.65
CA SER A 84 21.13 4.15 -2.95
C SER A 84 20.67 3.38 -1.71
N ILE A 85 21.41 3.47 -0.60
CA ILE A 85 21.07 2.81 0.66
C ILE A 85 19.71 3.28 1.22
N PRO A 86 19.47 4.60 1.42
CA PRO A 86 18.17 5.06 1.92
C PRO A 86 17.02 4.69 0.98
N LEU A 87 17.23 4.76 -0.34
CA LEU A 87 16.19 4.40 -1.31
C LEU A 87 15.85 2.91 -1.31
N VAL A 88 16.82 1.99 -1.17
CA VAL A 88 16.54 0.55 -1.07
C VAL A 88 15.80 0.23 0.23
N LEU A 89 16.19 0.83 1.35
CA LEU A 89 15.51 0.61 2.62
C LEU A 89 14.09 1.19 2.60
N ALA A 90 13.89 2.36 1.99
CA ALA A 90 12.57 2.95 1.75
C ALA A 90 11.70 2.05 0.85
N LEU A 91 12.28 1.50 -0.22
CA LEU A 91 11.60 0.55 -1.11
C LEU A 91 11.15 -0.69 -0.34
N CYS A 92 12.02 -1.29 0.47
CA CYS A 92 11.67 -2.45 1.30
C CYS A 92 10.56 -2.13 2.31
N ALA A 93 10.65 -0.98 2.98
CA ALA A 93 9.61 -0.54 3.93
C ALA A 93 8.26 -0.32 3.23
N CYS A 94 8.25 0.38 2.10
CA CYS A 94 7.03 0.61 1.34
C CYS A 94 6.47 -0.67 0.72
N ALA A 95 7.31 -1.60 0.25
CA ALA A 95 6.88 -2.90 -0.25
C ALA A 95 6.16 -3.69 0.85
N PHE A 96 6.74 -3.69 2.05
CA PHE A 96 6.17 -4.36 3.21
C PHE A 96 4.84 -3.72 3.65
N ALA A 97 4.81 -2.39 3.74
CA ALA A 97 3.59 -1.62 4.05
C ALA A 97 2.48 -1.89 3.03
N THR A 98 2.81 -1.88 1.73
CA THR A 98 1.89 -2.19 0.62
C THR A 98 1.31 -3.59 0.80
N PHE A 99 2.14 -4.58 1.12
CA PHE A 99 1.68 -5.95 1.31
C PHE A 99 0.73 -6.12 2.50
N ILE A 100 0.98 -5.44 3.63
CA ILE A 100 0.05 -5.45 4.77
C ILE A 100 -1.27 -4.75 4.40
N GLU A 101 -1.20 -3.60 3.73
CA GLU A 101 -2.36 -2.79 3.37
C GLU A 101 -3.29 -3.50 2.36
N MET A 102 -2.74 -4.42 1.55
CA MET A 102 -3.53 -5.30 0.69
C MET A 102 -4.45 -6.25 1.47
N GLY A 103 -4.18 -6.50 2.75
CA GLY A 103 -5.00 -7.37 3.61
C GLY A 103 -5.00 -8.83 3.17
N LYS A 104 -3.96 -9.29 2.47
CA LYS A 104 -3.80 -10.68 2.01
C LYS A 104 -3.02 -11.51 3.02
N LEU A 105 -3.07 -12.84 2.89
CA LEU A 105 -2.25 -13.73 3.73
C LEU A 105 -0.78 -13.30 3.63
N PRO A 106 -0.09 -13.16 4.77
CA PRO A 106 -0.46 -13.61 6.12
C PRO A 106 -1.19 -12.57 6.99
N PHE A 107 -1.44 -11.36 6.49
CA PHE A 107 -2.05 -10.22 7.20
C PHE A 107 -3.57 -10.10 7.01
N ASP A 108 -4.22 -11.13 6.50
CA ASP A 108 -5.67 -11.26 6.47
C ASP A 108 -6.22 -11.49 7.90
N LEU A 109 -6.43 -10.40 8.64
CA LEU A 109 -6.86 -10.41 10.04
C LEU A 109 -8.28 -9.85 10.23
N ALA A 110 -8.74 -9.02 9.29
CA ALA A 110 -10.03 -8.35 9.35
C ALA A 110 -11.17 -9.22 8.82
N GLU A 111 -10.97 -9.89 7.67
CA GLU A 111 -11.94 -10.83 7.09
C GLU A 111 -11.87 -12.17 7.85
N ALA A 112 -10.65 -12.67 8.07
CA ALA A 112 -10.35 -13.80 8.96
C ALA A 112 -11.44 -14.88 8.98
N GLU A 113 -11.74 -15.48 7.81
CA GLU A 113 -12.92 -16.35 7.59
C GLU A 113 -13.10 -17.43 8.67
N GLN A 114 -12.01 -18.05 9.10
CA GLN A 114 -12.00 -19.11 10.12
C GLN A 114 -12.28 -18.62 11.54
N GLU A 115 -12.07 -17.34 11.86
CA GLU A 115 -12.26 -16.77 13.20
C GLU A 115 -13.50 -15.88 13.31
N LEU A 116 -13.78 -15.09 12.26
CA LEU A 116 -14.77 -14.02 12.27
C LEU A 116 -15.84 -14.18 11.18
N GLN A 117 -15.86 -15.30 10.45
CA GLN A 117 -16.87 -15.58 9.41
C GLN A 117 -16.98 -14.43 8.37
N GLU A 118 -15.84 -13.95 7.87
CA GLU A 118 -15.67 -12.81 6.94
C GLU A 118 -15.70 -11.42 7.59
N GLY A 119 -15.78 -11.33 8.92
CA GLY A 119 -15.61 -10.09 9.66
C GLY A 119 -16.63 -9.03 9.21
N PRO A 120 -16.22 -7.79 8.85
CA PRO A 120 -17.14 -6.73 8.43
C PRO A 120 -18.04 -7.06 7.24
N LEU A 121 -17.67 -8.06 6.42
CA LEU A 121 -18.43 -8.46 5.23
C LEU A 121 -19.63 -9.36 5.54
N SER A 122 -19.62 -10.03 6.70
CA SER A 122 -20.59 -11.06 7.08
C SER A 122 -22.05 -10.59 7.10
N GLU A 123 -22.28 -9.31 7.38
CA GLU A 123 -23.61 -8.71 7.55
C GLU A 123 -24.13 -8.07 6.25
N TYR A 124 -23.28 -7.97 5.21
CA TYR A 124 -23.67 -7.42 3.91
C TYR A 124 -24.19 -8.52 2.98
N SER A 125 -25.21 -8.19 2.18
CA SER A 125 -25.73 -9.08 1.14
C SER A 125 -26.05 -8.34 -0.16
N GLY A 126 -26.20 -9.09 -1.26
CA GLY A 126 -26.62 -8.57 -2.56
C GLY A 126 -25.72 -7.45 -3.09
N SER A 127 -26.32 -6.30 -3.42
CA SER A 127 -25.61 -5.15 -4.00
C SER A 127 -24.63 -4.50 -3.02
N GLY A 128 -24.95 -4.45 -1.72
CA GLY A 128 -24.07 -3.88 -0.70
C GLY A 128 -22.77 -4.66 -0.55
N PHE A 129 -22.87 -6.00 -0.55
CA PHE A 129 -21.70 -6.88 -0.56
C PHE A 129 -20.83 -6.68 -1.81
N GLY A 130 -21.47 -6.53 -2.98
CA GLY A 130 -20.77 -6.25 -4.23
C GLY A 130 -19.95 -4.95 -4.17
N VAL A 131 -20.56 -3.85 -3.71
CA VAL A 131 -19.85 -2.57 -3.56
C VAL A 131 -18.66 -2.68 -2.62
N MET A 132 -18.80 -3.42 -1.51
CA MET A 132 -17.71 -3.60 -0.56
C MET A 132 -16.54 -4.40 -1.16
N LYS A 133 -16.80 -5.53 -1.83
CA LYS A 133 -15.76 -6.33 -2.51
C LYS A 133 -15.05 -5.54 -3.62
N TRP A 134 -15.79 -4.73 -4.38
CA TRP A 134 -15.20 -3.80 -5.36
C TRP A 134 -14.33 -2.74 -4.68
N GLY A 135 -14.78 -2.17 -3.56
CA GLY A 135 -14.01 -1.21 -2.77
C GLY A 135 -12.69 -1.77 -2.28
N ILE A 136 -12.69 -2.99 -1.72
CA ILE A 136 -11.47 -3.69 -1.28
C ILE A 136 -10.53 -3.95 -2.47
N SER A 137 -11.07 -4.41 -3.59
CA SER A 137 -10.29 -4.69 -4.81
C SER A 137 -9.66 -3.42 -5.38
N LEU A 138 -10.39 -2.30 -5.35
CA LEU A 138 -9.89 -0.99 -5.77
C LEU A 138 -8.82 -0.46 -4.80
N LYS A 139 -9.01 -0.59 -3.49
CA LYS A 139 -7.98 -0.26 -2.47
C LYS A 139 -6.68 -1.00 -2.79
N GLN A 140 -6.77 -2.32 -2.98
CA GLN A 140 -5.65 -3.18 -3.33
C GLN A 140 -4.94 -2.70 -4.61
N LEU A 141 -5.69 -2.46 -5.68
CA LEU A 141 -5.14 -1.99 -6.95
C LEU A 141 -4.43 -0.64 -6.80
N VAL A 142 -5.03 0.32 -6.10
CA VAL A 142 -4.46 1.68 -5.94
C VAL A 142 -3.21 1.65 -5.08
N VAL A 143 -3.20 0.85 -4.00
CA VAL A 143 -2.02 0.68 -3.13
C VAL A 143 -0.87 0.03 -3.90
N LEU A 144 -1.13 -1.03 -4.66
CA LEU A 144 -0.11 -1.66 -5.50
C LEU A 144 0.39 -0.70 -6.59
N GLN A 145 -0.52 0.03 -7.24
CA GLN A 145 -0.18 1.02 -8.26
C GLN A 145 0.67 2.16 -7.70
N MET A 146 0.40 2.61 -6.47
CA MET A 146 1.23 3.61 -5.79
C MET A 146 2.66 3.08 -5.61
N PHE A 147 2.82 1.86 -5.10
CA PHE A 147 4.15 1.28 -4.87
C PHE A 147 4.93 1.12 -6.17
N VAL A 148 4.32 0.45 -7.16
CA VAL A 148 4.93 0.22 -8.47
C VAL A 148 5.21 1.55 -9.20
N GLY A 149 4.31 2.52 -9.09
CA GLY A 149 4.44 3.83 -9.74
C GLY A 149 5.59 4.67 -9.20
N VAL A 150 5.86 4.59 -7.89
CA VAL A 150 6.92 5.34 -7.23
C VAL A 150 8.27 4.64 -7.37
N PHE A 151 8.34 3.34 -7.03
CA PHE A 151 9.61 2.62 -6.90
C PHE A 151 10.03 1.86 -8.16
N ILE A 152 9.12 1.61 -9.09
CA ILE A 152 9.38 0.91 -10.38
C ILE A 152 8.90 1.79 -11.55
N PRO A 153 9.54 2.97 -11.74
CA PRO A 153 9.05 4.02 -12.64
C PRO A 153 9.29 3.75 -14.13
N TRP A 154 9.67 2.53 -14.54
CA TRP A 154 9.97 2.21 -15.94
C TRP A 154 8.72 2.17 -16.84
N GLY A 155 8.88 2.60 -18.09
CA GLY A 155 7.80 2.63 -19.08
C GLY A 155 6.80 3.76 -18.88
N GLN A 156 7.19 4.83 -18.18
CA GLN A 156 6.44 6.07 -18.15
C GLN A 156 6.62 6.85 -19.45
N MET A 157 5.57 7.58 -19.81
CA MET A 157 5.56 8.35 -21.05
C MET A 157 6.29 9.68 -20.86
N GLU A 158 7.37 9.89 -21.61
CA GLU A 158 8.09 11.17 -21.65
C GLU A 158 7.47 12.18 -22.64
N THR A 159 6.82 11.68 -23.71
CA THR A 159 6.19 12.52 -24.74
C THR A 159 4.74 12.11 -25.00
N PHE A 160 3.82 13.09 -24.93
CA PHE A 160 2.38 12.89 -25.15
C PHE A 160 2.08 12.51 -26.61
N THR A 161 2.18 11.21 -26.89
CA THR A 161 1.82 10.61 -28.17
C THR A 161 0.82 9.49 -27.94
N VAL A 162 -0.11 9.28 -28.88
CA VAL A 162 -1.14 8.22 -28.77
C VAL A 162 -0.49 6.83 -28.71
N GLY A 163 0.58 6.61 -29.47
CA GLY A 163 1.37 5.37 -29.43
C GLY A 163 2.08 5.17 -28.08
N GLY A 164 2.67 6.24 -27.52
CA GLY A 164 3.27 6.21 -26.19
C GLY A 164 2.24 5.91 -25.10
N LEU A 165 1.00 6.38 -25.24
CA LEU A 165 -0.08 6.13 -24.27
C LEU A 165 -0.47 4.67 -24.21
N LEU A 166 -0.66 4.05 -25.37
CA LEU A 166 -0.98 2.63 -25.44
C LEU A 166 0.16 1.79 -24.87
N LEU A 167 1.42 2.12 -25.19
CA LEU A 167 2.57 1.41 -24.66
C LEU A 167 2.68 1.56 -23.13
N ALA A 168 2.55 2.77 -22.61
CA ALA A 168 2.59 3.04 -21.17
C ALA A 168 1.45 2.32 -20.42
N LEU A 169 0.25 2.29 -20.99
CA LEU A 169 -0.90 1.55 -20.45
C LEU A 169 -0.62 0.04 -20.39
N VAL A 170 -0.13 -0.54 -21.49
CA VAL A 170 0.20 -1.97 -21.55
C VAL A 170 1.29 -2.32 -20.54
N ILE A 171 2.36 -1.51 -20.45
CA ILE A 171 3.43 -1.73 -19.48
C ILE A 171 2.90 -1.60 -18.04
N ALA A 172 2.03 -0.63 -17.76
CA ALA A 172 1.41 -0.49 -16.45
C ALA A 172 0.58 -1.72 -16.07
N ILE A 173 -0.26 -2.22 -16.99
CA ILE A 173 -1.06 -3.44 -16.77
C ILE A 173 -0.15 -4.65 -16.52
N VAL A 174 0.90 -4.84 -17.34
CA VAL A 174 1.85 -5.94 -17.17
C VAL A 174 2.52 -5.86 -15.79
N LYS A 175 2.97 -4.68 -15.35
CA LYS A 175 3.58 -4.50 -14.03
C LYS A 175 2.60 -4.83 -12.89
N LEU A 176 1.35 -4.39 -13.00
CA LEU A 176 0.32 -4.72 -12.02
C LEU A 176 0.04 -6.22 -11.98
N VAL A 177 -0.08 -6.89 -13.13
CA VAL A 177 -0.28 -8.34 -13.21
C VAL A 177 0.89 -9.08 -12.58
N VAL A 178 2.14 -8.69 -12.88
CA VAL A 178 3.33 -9.26 -12.26
C VAL A 178 3.32 -9.03 -10.74
N GLY A 179 2.99 -7.82 -10.28
CA GLY A 179 2.87 -7.52 -8.85
C GLY A 179 1.83 -8.38 -8.14
N VAL A 180 0.64 -8.53 -8.73
CA VAL A 180 -0.41 -9.41 -8.20
C VAL A 180 0.04 -10.87 -8.19
N LEU A 181 0.74 -11.35 -9.22
CA LEU A 181 1.28 -12.71 -9.25
C LEU A 181 2.31 -12.94 -8.14
N VAL A 182 3.21 -12.00 -7.90
CA VAL A 182 4.18 -12.09 -6.80
C VAL A 182 3.45 -12.16 -5.46
N ILE A 183 2.47 -11.29 -5.23
CA ILE A 183 1.64 -11.30 -4.02
C ILE A 183 0.90 -12.63 -3.88
N ALA A 184 0.32 -13.14 -4.96
CA ALA A 184 -0.39 -14.42 -4.96
C ALA A 184 0.54 -15.60 -4.62
N LEU A 185 1.80 -15.59 -5.08
CA LEU A 185 2.78 -16.60 -4.70
C LEU A 185 3.06 -16.57 -3.19
N PHE A 186 3.21 -15.38 -2.60
CA PHE A 186 3.36 -15.24 -1.15
C PHE A 186 2.10 -15.70 -0.40
N GLU A 187 0.91 -15.29 -0.86
CA GLU A 187 -0.39 -15.68 -0.30
C GLU A 187 -0.56 -17.21 -0.27
N ASN A 188 -0.13 -17.90 -1.33
CA ASN A 188 -0.19 -19.37 -1.41
C ASN A 188 0.93 -20.08 -0.62
N SER A 189 2.03 -19.39 -0.31
CA SER A 189 3.19 -19.98 0.37
C SER A 189 3.20 -19.75 1.89
N MET A 190 2.37 -18.83 2.38
CA MET A 190 2.37 -18.40 3.79
C MET A 190 1.09 -18.81 4.51
N ALA A 191 1.23 -19.19 5.78
CA ALA A 191 0.08 -19.36 6.67
C ALA A 191 -0.32 -18.02 7.29
N ARG A 192 -1.60 -17.89 7.69
CA ARG A 192 -2.09 -16.71 8.40
C ARG A 192 -1.31 -16.48 9.70
N LEU A 193 -0.94 -15.22 9.95
CA LEU A 193 -0.33 -14.83 11.21
C LEU A 193 -1.36 -14.72 12.33
N ARG A 194 -0.94 -15.09 13.54
CA ARG A 194 -1.73 -14.85 14.74
C ARG A 194 -1.63 -13.36 15.12
N LEU A 195 -2.74 -12.80 15.59
CA LEU A 195 -2.84 -11.38 15.98
C LEU A 195 -1.77 -10.91 16.96
N ASP A 196 -1.34 -11.79 17.87
CA ASP A 196 -0.34 -11.49 18.90
C ASP A 196 1.07 -11.28 18.30
N ILE A 197 1.35 -11.88 17.15
CA ILE A 197 2.65 -11.81 16.47
C ILE A 197 2.65 -10.67 15.44
N THR A 198 1.49 -10.31 14.88
CA THR A 198 1.36 -9.28 13.83
C THR A 198 2.10 -7.98 14.17
N PRO A 199 1.91 -7.33 15.33
CA PRO A 199 2.63 -6.09 15.67
C PRO A 199 4.14 -6.26 15.64
N ARG A 200 4.64 -7.40 16.13
CA ARG A 200 6.07 -7.68 16.20
C ARG A 200 6.69 -7.75 14.80
N ILE A 201 5.96 -8.30 13.84
CA ILE A 201 6.39 -8.38 12.44
C ILE A 201 6.29 -7.01 11.77
N THR A 202 5.22 -6.24 12.02
CA THR A 202 5.10 -4.87 11.48
C THR A 202 6.18 -3.93 12.00
N TRP A 203 6.66 -4.13 13.23
CA TRP A 203 7.80 -3.38 13.77
C TRP A 203 9.10 -3.59 12.98
N ALA A 204 9.31 -4.74 12.35
CA ALA A 204 10.47 -4.96 11.48
C ALA A 204 10.39 -4.06 10.22
N GLY A 205 9.20 -3.93 9.63
CA GLY A 205 8.95 -3.01 8.52
C GLY A 205 9.18 -1.55 8.91
N PHE A 206 8.72 -1.15 10.09
CA PHE A 206 8.99 0.18 10.65
C PHE A 206 10.50 0.38 10.89
N GLY A 207 11.21 -0.66 11.34
CA GLY A 207 12.65 -0.65 11.46
C GLY A 207 13.36 -0.34 10.14
N PHE A 208 12.93 -0.92 9.02
CA PHE A 208 13.46 -0.56 7.69
C PHE A 208 13.21 0.90 7.34
N ALA A 209 12.00 1.42 7.60
CA ALA A 209 11.67 2.82 7.35
C ALA A 209 12.53 3.77 8.19
N PHE A 210 12.74 3.44 9.47
CA PHE A 210 13.57 4.23 10.37
C PHE A 210 15.05 4.18 9.97
N LEU A 211 15.57 3.01 9.61
CA LEU A 211 16.94 2.87 9.10
C LEU A 211 17.14 3.63 7.79
N ALA A 212 16.15 3.62 6.89
CA ALA A 212 16.16 4.43 5.68
C ALA A 212 16.34 5.92 6.02
N PHE A 213 15.56 6.42 6.97
CA PHE A 213 15.64 7.81 7.42
C PHE A 213 16.99 8.15 8.05
N VAL A 214 17.50 7.33 8.95
CA VAL A 214 18.81 7.54 9.58
C VAL A 214 19.93 7.51 8.55
N SER A 215 19.87 6.57 7.58
CA SER A 215 20.87 6.49 6.51
C SER A 215 20.85 7.70 5.58
N LEU A 216 19.69 8.32 5.37
CA LEU A 216 19.57 9.56 4.62
C LEU A 216 20.20 10.74 5.36
N LEU A 217 20.06 10.81 6.68
CA LEU A 217 20.68 11.85 7.50
C LEU A 217 22.20 11.71 7.64
N ALA A 218 22.72 10.50 7.46
CA ALA A 218 24.14 10.21 7.56
C ALA A 218 24.91 10.39 6.24
N ALA A 219 24.21 10.50 5.11
CA ALA A 219 24.76 10.69 3.77
C ALA A 219 24.94 12.17 3.42
#